data_AF-A0A4P9XFU6-F1
#
_entry.id   AF-A0A4P9XFU6-F1
#
_cell.length_a   1.000
_cell.length_b   1.000
_cell.length_c   1.000
_cell.angle_alpha   90.00
_cell.angle_beta   90.00
_cell.angle_gamma   90.00
#
_symmetry.space_group_name_H-M   'P 1'
#
loop_
_entity.id
_entity.type
_entity.pdbx_description
1 polymer ?
#
loop_
_entity_poly.entity_id
_entity_poly.type
_entity_poly.pdbx_seq_one_letter_code
_entity_poly.pdbx_strand_id
1 'polypeptide(L)'
;MAAAAAQRARRLPWLAAAAPHGDQHSQTSAPWRRRPYPYLLLAVQCLSTEASPTEGAPAPSSSLSPSKPPRVVIIGSGPAAHTAAIYLGRAQLQPTMYEGFMAGGMAAGGQLTTTQDIENYPGFTHGIDGGLLMEQMRAQSERFGTTIVSETIARVDLRQRPFRLWREGQEHDDGAYEEADALIVATGATAKRLHLPGEERLWQKGISACAVCDGALPLFRNQPLLVVGGGDSAAEEALFLTKYASRVYVAVRRDVLRASKIMAQRLQRHPKVEILWQTQPVEAVGDALLDGVVLRSTASSTTEDRVLPVRGLFYAIGHRPNTALFKETGLTLDKDGYVVNEPGTTYTNIPGLFVAGDVADKRYRQAITAAGTGCQAALDCEHFLMETAG
;
A
#
# COMPACT_ATOMS: atom_id res chain seq x y z
N MET A 1 38.63 -59.27 37.86
CA MET A 1 38.18 -59.28 39.27
C MET A 1 37.52 -57.92 39.53
N ALA A 2 36.20 -57.78 39.33
CA ALA A 2 35.14 -57.75 40.37
C ALA A 2 35.28 -56.51 41.30
N ALA A 3 34.30 -55.64 41.58
CA ALA A 3 32.83 -55.67 41.66
C ALA A 3 32.29 -54.21 41.54
N ALA A 4 31.18 -53.86 40.87
CA ALA A 4 29.72 -54.05 41.11
C ALA A 4 29.06 -53.11 42.15
N ALA A 5 28.12 -52.25 41.69
CA ALA A 5 26.87 -51.79 42.36
C ALA A 5 26.11 -50.78 41.43
N ALA A 6 25.12 -51.21 40.63
CA ALA A 6 23.66 -51.19 40.87
C ALA A 6 23.01 -49.77 40.83
N GLN A 7 22.50 -49.30 39.69
CA GLN A 7 21.11 -49.41 39.17
C GLN A 7 20.01 -48.63 39.91
N ARG A 8 19.41 -47.64 39.21
CA ARG A 8 17.94 -47.50 39.03
C ARG A 8 17.61 -46.49 37.91
N ALA A 9 17.27 -47.01 36.74
CA ALA A 9 16.63 -46.28 35.65
C ALA A 9 15.12 -46.56 35.67
N ARG A 10 14.28 -45.52 35.61
CA ARG A 10 12.83 -45.66 35.37
C ARG A 10 12.58 -45.55 33.86
N ARG A 11 12.02 -46.63 33.29
CA ARG A 11 11.37 -46.68 31.97
C ARG A 11 9.93 -46.18 32.08
N LEU A 12 9.34 -45.75 30.96
CA LEU A 12 8.04 -46.15 30.40
C LEU A 12 7.73 -45.28 29.13
N PRO A 13 6.85 -45.69 28.17
CA PRO A 13 7.32 -46.18 26.85
C PRO A 13 6.48 -45.75 25.61
N TRP A 14 6.92 -46.28 24.45
CA TRP A 14 6.18 -46.62 23.20
C TRP A 14 6.29 -45.71 21.96
N LEU A 15 7.05 -46.24 20.99
CA LEU A 15 6.95 -46.06 19.55
C LEU A 15 6.87 -47.48 18.93
N ALA A 16 5.89 -47.74 18.06
CA ALA A 16 5.87 -48.79 17.03
C ALA A 16 4.67 -48.50 16.09
N ALA A 17 4.88 -48.14 14.83
CA ALA A 17 5.13 -48.98 13.63
C ALA A 17 3.84 -49.46 12.93
N ALA A 18 3.89 -49.58 11.60
CA ALA A 18 2.79 -49.44 10.64
C ALA A 18 2.22 -50.74 10.02
N ALA A 19 1.05 -50.58 9.35
CA ALA A 19 0.45 -51.32 8.19
C ALA A 19 -0.35 -52.65 8.46
N PRO A 20 -1.20 -53.19 7.53
CA PRO A 20 -2.09 -52.60 6.48
C PRO A 20 -3.53 -53.26 6.37
N HIS A 21 -4.33 -52.79 5.39
CA HIS A 21 -5.53 -53.39 4.72
C HIS A 21 -6.90 -53.50 5.43
N GLY A 22 -7.97 -53.19 4.68
CA GLY A 22 -9.30 -53.80 4.86
C GLY A 22 -10.49 -52.88 4.59
N ASP A 23 -11.35 -53.29 3.66
CA ASP A 23 -12.46 -52.53 3.06
C ASP A 23 -13.78 -52.55 3.86
N GLN A 24 -14.65 -51.58 3.53
CA GLN A 24 -16.12 -51.56 3.64
C GLN A 24 -16.83 -51.70 5.01
N HIS A 25 -17.52 -50.63 5.43
CA HIS A 25 -18.99 -50.63 5.50
C HIS A 25 -19.55 -49.22 5.74
N SER A 26 -20.57 -48.91 4.95
CA SER A 26 -21.50 -47.78 5.06
C SER A 26 -22.10 -47.61 6.46
N GLN A 27 -22.22 -46.35 6.93
CA GLN A 27 -23.52 -45.81 7.37
C GLN A 27 -23.44 -44.29 7.65
N THR A 28 -24.54 -43.66 7.27
CA THR A 28 -24.95 -42.25 7.29
C THR A 28 -25.01 -41.58 8.68
N SER A 29 -24.60 -40.31 8.76
CA SER A 29 -25.23 -39.28 9.64
C SER A 29 -24.68 -37.88 9.27
N ALA A 30 -25.33 -37.14 8.38
CA ALA A 30 -26.36 -36.12 8.63
C ALA A 30 -25.80 -34.68 8.81
N PRO A 31 -26.49 -33.64 8.29
CA PRO A 31 -25.90 -32.34 7.95
C PRO A 31 -26.14 -31.26 9.01
N TRP A 32 -25.28 -30.25 9.00
CA TRP A 32 -25.39 -29.02 9.78
C TRP A 32 -26.73 -28.32 9.54
N ARG A 33 -27.64 -28.44 10.52
CA ARG A 33 -28.95 -27.79 10.53
C ARG A 33 -28.77 -26.28 10.75
N ARG A 34 -29.23 -25.48 9.79
CA ARG A 34 -29.55 -24.06 9.96
C ARG A 34 -30.65 -23.92 11.02
N ARG A 35 -30.44 -23.07 12.03
CA ARG A 35 -31.49 -22.63 12.95
C ARG A 35 -32.20 -21.41 12.35
N PRO A 36 -33.54 -21.36 12.26
CA PRO A 36 -34.26 -20.14 11.94
C PRO A 36 -34.44 -19.31 13.22
N TYR A 37 -34.12 -18.01 13.14
CA TYR A 37 -34.51 -17.02 14.14
C TYR A 37 -35.99 -16.66 13.93
N PRO A 38 -36.83 -16.64 14.98
CA PRO A 38 -38.24 -16.33 14.82
C PRO A 38 -38.58 -14.90 15.26
N TYR A 39 -39.50 -14.29 14.50
CA TYR A 39 -40.33 -13.10 14.80
C TYR A 39 -39.70 -11.71 14.95
N LEU A 40 -39.98 -10.83 13.97
CA LEU A 40 -40.85 -9.67 14.17
C LEU A 40 -41.37 -9.16 12.80
N LEU A 41 -42.53 -9.67 12.38
CA LEU A 41 -43.36 -9.06 11.33
C LEU A 41 -44.36 -8.15 12.06
N LEU A 42 -44.17 -6.84 11.96
CA LEU A 42 -45.21 -5.87 12.33
C LEU A 42 -45.91 -5.45 11.04
N ALA A 43 -47.09 -6.02 10.86
CA ALA A 43 -48.06 -5.58 9.86
C ALA A 43 -48.53 -4.16 10.22
N VAL A 44 -48.34 -3.22 9.30
CA VAL A 44 -49.02 -1.93 9.34
C VAL A 44 -50.43 -2.15 8.80
N GLN A 45 -51.40 -2.31 9.71
CA GLN A 45 -52.81 -2.25 9.37
C GLN A 45 -53.19 -0.79 9.11
N CYS A 46 -53.68 -0.57 7.89
CA CYS A 46 -54.32 0.65 7.44
C CYS A 46 -55.63 0.83 8.23
N LEU A 47 -55.69 1.86 9.07
CA LEU A 47 -56.94 2.35 9.65
C LEU A 47 -57.19 3.74 9.04
N SER A 48 -58.14 3.75 8.12
CA SER A 48 -58.85 4.93 7.64
C SER A 48 -59.68 5.50 8.78
N THR A 49 -59.29 6.67 9.29
CA THR A 49 -60.16 7.56 10.04
C THR A 49 -60.19 8.90 9.32
N GLU A 50 -61.36 9.21 8.75
CA GLU A 50 -61.69 10.52 8.21
C GLU A 50 -61.56 11.57 9.31
N ALA A 51 -60.71 12.57 9.09
CA ALA A 51 -60.62 13.75 9.92
C ALA A 51 -61.07 14.97 9.10
N SER A 52 -62.10 15.65 9.60
CA SER A 52 -62.70 16.86 9.06
C SER A 52 -61.71 18.05 9.07
N PRO A 53 -61.86 19.03 8.17
CA PRO A 53 -60.90 20.12 8.04
C PRO A 53 -61.14 21.19 9.12
N THR A 54 -60.13 21.43 9.96
CA THR A 54 -60.03 22.66 10.76
C THR A 54 -59.06 23.63 10.09
N GLU A 55 -59.56 24.82 9.78
CA GLU A 55 -58.84 25.96 9.22
C GLU A 55 -57.67 26.42 10.12
N GLY A 56 -56.59 26.86 9.48
CA GLY A 56 -55.74 27.95 10.01
C GLY A 56 -54.55 27.55 10.87
N ALA A 57 -53.49 27.02 10.25
CA ALA A 57 -52.12 27.19 10.76
C ALA A 57 -51.18 27.45 9.57
N PRO A 58 -50.36 28.52 9.57
CA PRO A 58 -49.38 28.74 8.51
C PRO A 58 -48.33 27.64 8.59
N ALA A 59 -48.21 26.84 7.54
CA ALA A 59 -47.11 25.90 7.39
C ALA A 59 -45.79 26.69 7.38
N PRO A 60 -44.76 26.30 8.16
CA PRO A 60 -43.45 26.90 8.03
C PRO A 60 -42.91 26.56 6.63
N SER A 61 -42.98 27.53 5.73
CA SER A 61 -42.36 27.49 4.42
C SER A 61 -40.85 27.72 4.57
N SER A 62 -40.11 26.73 5.06
CA SER A 62 -38.67 26.66 4.81
C SER A 62 -38.45 25.82 3.57
N SER A 63 -38.68 26.42 2.40
CA SER A 63 -38.13 25.90 1.16
C SER A 63 -36.60 26.10 1.21
N LEU A 64 -35.91 25.21 1.93
CA LEU A 64 -34.49 24.99 1.72
C LEU A 64 -34.37 24.52 0.27
N SER A 65 -33.98 25.42 -0.62
CA SER A 65 -33.40 25.03 -1.90
C SER A 65 -32.31 23.99 -1.59
N PRO A 66 -32.27 22.82 -2.25
CA PRO A 66 -31.19 21.88 -1.99
C PRO A 66 -29.88 22.60 -2.27
N SER A 67 -29.08 22.83 -1.23
CA SER A 67 -27.74 23.39 -1.36
C SER A 67 -26.97 22.49 -2.33
N LYS A 68 -26.22 23.09 -3.27
CA LYS A 68 -25.33 22.34 -4.17
C LYS A 68 -24.50 21.36 -3.33
N PRO A 69 -24.43 20.07 -3.68
CA PRO A 69 -23.65 19.11 -2.89
C PRO A 69 -22.18 19.56 -2.84
N PRO A 70 -21.48 19.35 -1.71
CA PRO A 70 -20.10 19.73 -1.56
C PRO A 70 -19.22 18.98 -2.56
N ARG A 71 -18.25 19.67 -3.15
CA ARG A 71 -17.32 19.09 -4.13
C ARG A 71 -16.15 18.46 -3.41
N VAL A 72 -16.06 17.14 -3.50
CA VAL A 72 -14.93 16.39 -2.95
C VAL A 72 -14.02 15.96 -4.09
N VAL A 73 -12.75 16.39 -4.04
CA VAL A 73 -11.75 16.02 -5.02
C VAL A 73 -10.72 15.08 -4.39
N ILE A 74 -10.32 14.05 -5.13
CA ILE A 74 -9.28 13.10 -4.76
C ILE A 74 -8.15 13.22 -5.79
N ILE A 75 -6.91 13.43 -5.34
CA ILE A 75 -5.72 13.42 -6.22
C ILE A 75 -4.94 12.14 -6.01
N GLY A 76 -4.85 11.32 -7.07
CA GLY A 76 -4.16 10.04 -7.07
C GLY A 76 -5.09 8.89 -7.47
N SER A 77 -4.50 7.73 -7.76
CA SER A 77 -5.19 6.55 -8.29
C SER A 77 -4.73 5.23 -7.68
N GLY A 78 -4.00 5.27 -6.56
CA GLY A 78 -3.63 4.06 -5.85
C GLY A 78 -4.78 3.46 -5.02
N PRO A 79 -4.50 2.40 -4.25
CA PRO A 79 -5.48 1.77 -3.36
C PRO A 79 -6.16 2.74 -2.38
N ALA A 80 -5.41 3.72 -1.88
CA ALA A 80 -5.93 4.77 -1.00
C ALA A 80 -7.00 5.63 -1.69
N ALA A 81 -6.72 6.09 -2.91
CA ALA A 81 -7.62 6.95 -3.67
C ALA A 81 -8.91 6.21 -4.04
N HIS A 82 -8.79 4.98 -4.58
CA HIS A 82 -9.96 4.18 -4.94
C HIS A 82 -10.81 3.80 -3.74
N THR A 83 -10.18 3.45 -2.61
CA THR A 83 -10.95 3.17 -1.39
C THR A 83 -11.68 4.41 -0.89
N ALA A 84 -11.02 5.58 -0.88
CA ALA A 84 -11.67 6.84 -0.50
C ALA A 84 -12.88 7.15 -1.40
N ALA A 85 -12.70 7.00 -2.72
CA ALA A 85 -13.75 7.25 -3.71
C ALA A 85 -14.94 6.31 -3.57
N ILE A 86 -14.70 5.02 -3.29
CA ILE A 86 -15.77 4.04 -3.03
C ILE A 86 -16.62 4.46 -1.84
N TYR A 87 -15.98 4.89 -0.74
CA TYR A 87 -16.71 5.30 0.47
C TYR A 87 -17.50 6.59 0.24
N LEU A 88 -16.87 7.62 -0.33
CA LEU A 88 -17.53 8.90 -0.63
C LEU A 88 -18.66 8.75 -1.67
N GLY A 89 -18.46 7.91 -2.69
CA GLY A 89 -19.50 7.59 -3.68
C GLY A 89 -20.71 6.90 -3.04
N ARG A 90 -20.47 5.96 -2.12
CA ARG A 90 -21.54 5.30 -1.33
C ARG A 90 -22.26 6.25 -0.39
N ALA A 91 -21.58 7.28 0.11
CA ALA A 91 -22.17 8.38 0.88
C ALA A 91 -22.91 9.41 0.00
N GLN A 92 -23.03 9.16 -1.31
CA GLN A 92 -23.71 10.04 -2.28
C GLN A 92 -23.05 11.43 -2.43
N LEU A 93 -21.77 11.56 -2.09
CA LEU A 93 -21.00 12.80 -2.25
C LEU A 93 -20.41 12.99 -3.66
N GLN A 94 -20.59 11.99 -4.55
CA GLN A 94 -20.19 12.04 -5.97
C GLN A 94 -18.76 12.59 -6.18
N PRO A 95 -17.72 11.95 -5.62
CA PRO A 95 -16.36 12.49 -5.66
C PRO A 95 -15.80 12.54 -7.08
N THR A 96 -14.95 13.54 -7.35
CA THR A 96 -14.13 13.60 -8.56
C THR A 96 -12.72 13.15 -8.24
N MET A 97 -12.22 12.11 -8.91
CA MET A 97 -10.86 11.62 -8.78
C MET A 97 -10.02 12.01 -9.99
N TYR A 98 -8.85 12.59 -9.76
CA TYR A 98 -7.83 12.79 -10.78
C TYR A 98 -6.80 11.66 -10.71
N GLU A 99 -6.89 10.72 -11.65
CA GLU A 99 -6.06 9.51 -11.63
C GLU A 99 -4.64 9.74 -12.18
N GLY A 100 -4.42 10.86 -12.85
CA GLY A 100 -3.15 11.26 -13.45
C GLY A 100 -2.92 10.68 -14.84
N PHE A 101 -2.20 11.43 -15.67
CA PHE A 101 -1.64 10.93 -16.93
C PHE A 101 -0.13 10.74 -16.74
N MET A 102 0.29 9.51 -16.43
CA MET A 102 1.69 9.20 -16.04
C MET A 102 2.22 10.02 -14.85
N ALA A 103 1.32 10.46 -13.95
CA ALA A 103 1.68 11.29 -12.81
C ALA A 103 2.70 10.59 -11.89
N GLY A 104 3.77 11.30 -11.52
CA GLY A 104 4.86 10.71 -10.75
C GLY A 104 5.67 9.63 -11.49
N GLY A 105 5.48 9.48 -12.80
CA GLY A 105 6.08 8.42 -13.61
C GLY A 105 5.34 7.07 -13.54
N MET A 106 4.12 7.06 -13.02
CA MET A 106 3.30 5.85 -12.85
C MET A 106 2.00 5.97 -13.65
N ALA A 107 1.57 4.86 -14.26
CA ALA A 107 0.25 4.78 -14.87
C ALA A 107 -0.87 4.93 -13.83
N ALA A 108 -2.08 5.26 -14.28
CA ALA A 108 -3.27 5.26 -13.43
C ALA A 108 -3.45 3.89 -12.76
N GLY A 109 -3.67 3.89 -11.44
CA GLY A 109 -3.58 2.69 -10.59
C GLY A 109 -2.36 2.73 -9.64
N GLY A 110 -1.39 3.60 -9.91
CA GLY A 110 -0.22 3.80 -9.04
C GLY A 110 0.78 2.64 -9.09
N GLN A 111 1.57 2.48 -8.02
CA GLN A 111 2.73 1.56 -8.01
C GLN A 111 2.38 0.09 -8.31
N LEU A 112 1.17 -0.36 -7.96
CA LEU A 112 0.76 -1.75 -8.18
C LEU A 112 0.64 -2.13 -9.66
N THR A 113 0.48 -1.14 -10.55
CA THR A 113 0.51 -1.36 -12.01
C THR A 113 1.88 -1.85 -12.51
N THR A 114 2.92 -1.72 -11.68
CA THR A 114 4.28 -2.16 -11.99
C THR A 114 4.65 -3.49 -11.30
N THR A 115 3.67 -4.12 -10.63
CA THR A 115 3.82 -5.40 -9.92
C THR A 115 2.95 -6.46 -10.58
N GLN A 116 3.48 -7.67 -10.70
CA GLN A 116 2.71 -8.83 -11.17
C GLN A 116 1.95 -9.44 -9.98
N ASP A 117 2.54 -10.36 -9.23
CA ASP A 117 1.81 -11.10 -8.20
C ASP A 117 1.70 -10.38 -6.84
N ILE A 118 0.47 -10.08 -6.42
CA ILE A 118 0.15 -9.60 -5.07
C ILE A 118 -0.48 -10.73 -4.27
N GLU A 119 0.27 -11.29 -3.31
CA GLU A 119 -0.20 -12.39 -2.45
C GLU A 119 -0.65 -11.94 -1.06
N ASN A 120 -0.40 -10.67 -0.71
CA ASN A 120 -0.61 -10.14 0.64
C ASN A 120 -1.80 -9.17 0.75
N TYR A 121 -2.63 -9.06 -0.29
CA TYR A 121 -3.90 -8.34 -0.23
C TYR A 121 -5.04 -9.31 0.17
N PRO A 122 -5.69 -9.13 1.33
CA PRO A 122 -6.69 -10.06 1.82
C PRO A 122 -7.92 -10.10 0.90
N GLY A 123 -8.47 -11.30 0.70
CA GLY A 123 -9.58 -11.55 -0.22
C GLY A 123 -9.18 -12.33 -1.49
N PHE A 124 -7.88 -12.38 -1.81
CA PHE A 124 -7.35 -13.11 -2.96
C PHE A 124 -6.47 -14.29 -2.51
N THR A 125 -7.08 -15.44 -2.23
CA THR A 125 -6.39 -16.62 -1.68
C THR A 125 -5.34 -17.25 -2.60
N HIS A 126 -5.37 -16.91 -3.88
CA HIS A 126 -4.44 -17.40 -4.91
C HIS A 126 -3.55 -16.27 -5.46
N GLY A 127 -3.49 -15.14 -4.78
CA GLY A 127 -2.88 -13.92 -5.30
C GLY A 127 -3.72 -13.26 -6.39
N ILE A 128 -3.31 -12.07 -6.81
CA ILE A 128 -3.91 -11.31 -7.91
C ILE A 128 -2.84 -10.46 -8.61
N ASP A 129 -2.97 -10.29 -9.92
CA ASP A 129 -2.13 -9.35 -10.66
C ASP A 129 -2.35 -7.90 -10.18
N GLY A 130 -1.27 -7.13 -10.04
CA GLY A 130 -1.37 -5.76 -9.52
C GLY A 130 -2.16 -4.82 -10.41
N GLY A 131 -2.04 -4.94 -11.74
CA GLY A 131 -2.87 -4.21 -12.69
C GLY A 131 -4.34 -4.60 -12.58
N LEU A 132 -4.64 -5.91 -12.50
CA LEU A 132 -6.00 -6.41 -12.35
C LEU A 132 -6.65 -5.97 -11.04
N LEU A 133 -5.91 -5.94 -9.93
CA LEU A 133 -6.41 -5.42 -8.66
C LEU A 133 -6.82 -3.94 -8.78
N MET A 134 -6.00 -3.13 -9.44
CA MET A 134 -6.31 -1.70 -9.64
C MET A 134 -7.48 -1.49 -10.61
N GLU A 135 -7.60 -2.31 -11.66
CA GLU A 135 -8.75 -2.30 -12.55
C GLU A 135 -10.06 -2.60 -11.79
N GLN A 136 -10.06 -3.60 -10.91
CA GLN A 136 -11.22 -3.93 -10.08
C GLN A 136 -11.57 -2.79 -9.10
N MET A 137 -10.56 -2.17 -8.48
CA MET A 137 -10.76 -1.02 -7.60
C MET A 137 -11.33 0.18 -8.36
N ARG A 138 -10.83 0.47 -9.56
CA ARG A 138 -11.31 1.53 -10.45
C ARG A 138 -12.77 1.31 -10.84
N ALA A 139 -13.10 0.12 -11.32
CA ALA A 139 -14.46 -0.26 -11.68
C ALA A 139 -15.42 -0.15 -10.47
N GLN A 140 -14.95 -0.47 -9.26
CA GLN A 140 -15.74 -0.31 -8.05
C GLN A 140 -15.98 1.17 -7.69
N SER A 141 -14.98 2.04 -7.84
CA SER A 141 -15.15 3.49 -7.65
C SER A 141 -16.19 4.07 -8.63
N GLU A 142 -16.08 3.74 -9.93
CA GLU A 142 -17.03 4.18 -10.96
C GLU A 142 -18.45 3.67 -10.69
N ARG A 143 -18.59 2.40 -10.29
CA ARG A 143 -19.89 1.80 -9.95
C ARG A 143 -20.65 2.57 -8.87
N PHE A 144 -19.96 3.19 -7.92
CA PHE A 144 -20.55 3.99 -6.86
C PHE A 144 -20.60 5.49 -7.17
N GLY A 145 -20.46 5.89 -8.43
CA GLY A 145 -20.70 7.26 -8.89
C GLY A 145 -19.50 8.19 -8.76
N THR A 146 -18.28 7.66 -8.65
CA THR A 146 -17.06 8.47 -8.76
C THR A 146 -16.89 8.95 -10.20
N THR A 147 -16.62 10.25 -10.39
CA THR A 147 -16.16 10.77 -11.68
C THR A 147 -14.65 10.65 -11.74
N ILE A 148 -14.11 9.79 -12.61
CA ILE A 148 -12.66 9.60 -12.76
C ILE A 148 -12.18 10.39 -13.98
N VAL A 149 -11.21 11.28 -13.77
CA VAL A 149 -10.59 12.13 -14.78
C VAL A 149 -9.15 11.69 -14.98
N SER A 150 -8.82 11.22 -16.19
CA SER A 150 -7.49 10.75 -16.59
C SER A 150 -6.52 11.90 -16.91
N GLU A 151 -6.41 12.87 -16.00
CA GLU A 151 -5.55 14.04 -16.12
C GLU A 151 -4.76 14.26 -14.83
N THR A 152 -3.58 14.87 -14.96
CA THR A 152 -2.71 15.20 -13.83
C THR A 152 -3.07 16.57 -13.27
N ILE A 153 -3.25 16.69 -11.95
CA ILE A 153 -3.28 18.01 -11.28
C ILE A 153 -1.85 18.53 -11.14
N ALA A 154 -1.60 19.71 -11.71
CA ALA A 154 -0.27 20.32 -11.77
C ALA A 154 -0.11 21.55 -10.87
N ARG A 155 -1.21 22.19 -10.46
CA ARG A 155 -1.19 23.27 -9.46
C ARG A 155 -2.39 23.19 -8.53
N VAL A 156 -2.18 23.57 -7.26
CA VAL A 156 -3.26 23.77 -6.28
C VAL A 156 -3.08 25.08 -5.52
N ASP A 157 -4.19 25.69 -5.12
CA ASP A 157 -4.25 26.81 -4.18
C ASP A 157 -5.09 26.39 -2.98
N LEU A 158 -4.41 26.28 -1.83
CA LEU A 158 -4.98 25.77 -0.58
C LEU A 158 -5.22 26.89 0.45
N ARG A 159 -5.05 28.16 0.06
CA ARG A 159 -5.11 29.32 0.98
C ARG A 159 -6.53 29.63 1.44
N GLN A 160 -7.52 29.33 0.62
CA GLN A 160 -8.94 29.60 0.87
C GLN A 160 -9.79 28.44 0.35
N ARG A 161 -10.94 28.21 0.99
CA ARG A 161 -11.95 27.24 0.52
C ARG A 161 -13.06 27.98 -0.25
N PRO A 162 -13.62 27.37 -1.32
CA PRO A 162 -13.21 26.11 -1.92
C PRO A 162 -11.79 26.19 -2.50
N PHE A 163 -11.01 25.12 -2.33
CA PHE A 163 -9.68 25.03 -2.89
C PHE A 163 -9.75 25.06 -4.41
N ARG A 164 -8.69 25.55 -5.05
CA ARG A 164 -8.60 25.60 -6.52
C ARG A 164 -7.52 24.66 -7.02
N LEU A 165 -7.82 23.91 -8.07
CA LEU A 165 -6.94 22.91 -8.67
C LEU A 165 -6.87 23.14 -10.17
N TRP A 166 -5.67 23.08 -10.74
CA TRP A 166 -5.45 23.22 -12.17
C TRP A 166 -4.83 21.94 -12.72
N ARG A 167 -5.33 21.53 -13.89
CA ARG A 167 -4.82 20.40 -14.65
C ARG A 167 -3.52 20.78 -15.35
N GLU A 168 -2.71 19.79 -15.68
CA GLU A 168 -1.47 19.97 -16.44
C GLU A 168 -1.73 20.69 -17.77
N GLY A 169 -0.93 21.73 -18.06
CA GLY A 169 -1.11 22.60 -19.22
C GLY A 169 -2.11 23.75 -19.03
N GLN A 170 -2.80 23.83 -17.89
CA GLN A 170 -3.76 24.90 -17.56
C GLN A 170 -3.37 25.67 -16.30
N GLU A 171 -2.15 25.52 -15.80
CA GLU A 171 -1.72 26.00 -14.48
C GLU A 171 -1.88 27.51 -14.31
N HIS A 172 -1.74 28.27 -15.39
CA HIS A 172 -1.78 29.74 -15.37
C HIS A 172 -3.08 30.33 -15.93
N ASP A 173 -4.08 29.49 -16.21
CA ASP A 173 -5.38 29.96 -16.67
C ASP A 173 -6.28 30.24 -15.46
N ASP A 174 -6.51 31.53 -15.21
CA ASP A 174 -7.35 32.01 -14.10
C ASP A 174 -8.83 31.64 -14.25
N GLY A 175 -9.27 31.09 -15.39
CA GLY A 175 -10.64 30.62 -15.62
C GLY A 175 -10.81 29.09 -15.63
N ALA A 176 -9.72 28.31 -15.74
CA ALA A 176 -9.76 26.87 -15.96
C ALA A 176 -9.49 26.03 -14.70
N TYR A 177 -9.80 26.55 -13.51
CA TYR A 177 -9.65 25.80 -12.27
C TYR A 177 -10.89 25.01 -11.87
N GLU A 178 -10.63 23.92 -11.18
CA GLU A 178 -11.60 23.09 -10.52
C GLU A 178 -11.66 23.48 -9.05
N GLU A 179 -12.86 23.47 -8.49
CA GLU A 179 -13.08 23.88 -7.11
C GLU A 179 -13.41 22.67 -6.23
N ALA A 180 -12.81 22.60 -5.05
CA ALA A 180 -13.01 21.52 -4.09
C ALA A 180 -13.33 22.09 -2.70
N ASP A 181 -14.50 21.73 -2.16
CA ASP A 181 -14.87 22.06 -0.78
C ASP A 181 -14.08 21.20 0.22
N ALA A 182 -13.67 20.00 -0.18
CA ALA A 182 -12.72 19.15 0.53
C ALA A 182 -11.80 18.42 -0.47
N LEU A 183 -10.56 18.13 -0.04
CA LEU A 183 -9.52 17.55 -0.88
C LEU A 183 -8.83 16.38 -0.17
N ILE A 184 -8.74 15.22 -0.83
CA ILE A 184 -7.97 14.06 -0.36
C ILE A 184 -6.71 13.91 -1.21
N VAL A 185 -5.55 13.98 -0.56
CA VAL A 185 -4.25 13.75 -1.18
C VAL A 185 -3.88 12.27 -1.02
N ALA A 186 -3.90 11.53 -2.13
CA ALA A 186 -3.57 10.10 -2.20
C ALA A 186 -2.56 9.82 -3.33
N THR A 187 -1.61 10.74 -3.55
CA THR A 187 -0.65 10.71 -4.65
C THR A 187 0.45 9.65 -4.49
N GLY A 188 0.50 8.98 -3.33
CA GLY A 188 1.44 7.91 -3.02
C GLY A 188 2.89 8.36 -2.86
N ALA A 189 3.79 7.38 -2.85
CA ALA A 189 5.23 7.57 -2.90
C ALA A 189 5.80 6.65 -3.99
N THR A 190 6.95 7.01 -4.55
CA THR A 190 7.62 6.21 -5.58
C THR A 190 8.89 5.61 -4.99
N ALA A 191 9.04 4.28 -5.06
CA ALA A 191 10.30 3.63 -4.66
C ALA A 191 11.48 4.18 -5.48
N LYS A 192 12.58 4.54 -4.80
CA LYS A 192 13.77 5.04 -5.49
C LYS A 192 14.47 3.87 -6.18
N ARG A 193 14.86 4.09 -7.44
CA ARG A 193 15.59 3.15 -8.28
C ARG A 193 16.94 3.75 -8.67
N LEU A 194 17.91 2.90 -9.00
CA LEU A 194 19.21 3.35 -9.50
C LEU A 194 19.24 3.56 -11.02
N HIS A 195 18.26 2.99 -11.74
CA HIS A 195 18.19 3.03 -13.20
C HIS A 195 19.47 2.47 -13.84
N LEU A 196 19.91 1.30 -13.36
CA LEU A 196 21.09 0.63 -13.88
C LEU A 196 20.88 0.24 -15.36
N PRO A 197 21.94 0.21 -16.18
CA PRO A 197 21.92 -0.53 -17.43
C PRO A 197 21.38 -1.96 -17.20
N GLY A 198 20.44 -2.39 -18.05
CA GLY A 198 19.74 -3.67 -17.92
C GLY A 198 18.53 -3.67 -16.96
N GLU A 199 18.39 -2.67 -16.09
CA GLU A 199 17.35 -2.64 -15.05
C GLU A 199 15.94 -2.63 -15.64
N GLU A 200 15.67 -1.83 -16.67
CA GLU A 200 14.34 -1.72 -17.26
C GLU A 200 13.84 -3.05 -17.82
N ARG A 201 14.72 -3.80 -18.49
CA ARG A 201 14.42 -5.12 -19.06
C ARG A 201 14.20 -6.19 -18.00
N LEU A 202 14.92 -6.09 -16.88
CA LEU A 202 14.94 -7.07 -15.80
C LEU A 202 14.07 -6.68 -14.58
N TRP A 203 13.39 -5.54 -14.64
CA TRP A 203 12.42 -5.10 -13.63
C TRP A 203 11.29 -6.12 -13.50
N GLN A 204 10.97 -6.53 -12.27
CA GLN A 204 10.05 -7.65 -11.96
C GLN A 204 10.47 -9.02 -12.52
N LYS A 205 11.67 -9.12 -13.11
CA LYS A 205 12.28 -10.37 -13.61
C LYS A 205 13.55 -10.70 -12.83
N GLY A 206 13.52 -10.43 -11.53
CA GLY A 206 14.63 -10.55 -10.60
C GLY A 206 15.05 -9.24 -9.93
N ILE A 207 14.55 -8.09 -10.39
CA ILE A 207 14.76 -6.80 -9.72
C ILE A 207 13.46 -6.32 -9.08
N SER A 208 13.53 -5.94 -7.80
CA SER A 208 12.41 -5.44 -6.99
C SER A 208 12.83 -4.25 -6.13
N ALA A 209 11.86 -3.48 -5.65
CA ALA A 209 12.06 -2.44 -4.63
C ALA A 209 11.23 -2.68 -3.35
N CYS A 210 10.70 -3.90 -3.16
CA CYS A 210 9.98 -4.28 -1.96
C CYS A 210 10.28 -5.73 -1.59
N ALA A 211 11.21 -5.96 -0.66
CA ALA A 211 11.51 -7.31 -0.21
C ALA A 211 10.32 -8.01 0.47
N VAL A 212 9.47 -7.25 1.18
CA VAL A 212 8.30 -7.80 1.88
C VAL A 212 7.22 -8.28 0.91
N CYS A 213 7.11 -7.63 -0.25
CA CYS A 213 6.16 -7.96 -1.30
C CYS A 213 6.62 -9.23 -2.03
N ASP A 214 7.85 -9.20 -2.57
CA ASP A 214 8.26 -10.16 -3.60
C ASP A 214 9.18 -11.25 -3.05
N GLY A 215 9.77 -11.07 -1.87
CA GLY A 215 10.83 -11.93 -1.35
C GLY A 215 10.45 -13.40 -1.15
N ALA A 216 9.15 -13.69 -1.04
CA ALA A 216 8.61 -15.04 -0.90
C ALA A 216 8.37 -15.76 -2.24
N LEU A 217 8.45 -15.03 -3.37
CA LEU A 217 8.18 -15.61 -4.69
C LEU A 217 9.14 -16.79 -4.98
N PRO A 218 8.67 -17.84 -5.69
CA PRO A 218 9.47 -19.03 -5.98
C PRO A 218 10.83 -18.73 -6.63
N LEU A 219 10.91 -17.65 -7.42
CA LEU A 219 12.12 -17.17 -8.10
C LEU A 219 13.30 -16.94 -7.15
N PHE A 220 13.03 -16.49 -5.92
CA PHE A 220 14.07 -16.10 -4.95
C PHE A 220 14.40 -17.18 -3.93
N ARG A 221 13.65 -18.30 -3.92
CA ARG A 221 13.78 -19.35 -2.91
C ARG A 221 15.10 -20.11 -3.07
N ASN A 222 15.85 -20.19 -1.98
CA ASN A 222 17.18 -20.79 -1.91
C ASN A 222 18.20 -20.20 -2.90
N GLN A 223 17.97 -18.96 -3.37
CA GLN A 223 18.89 -18.27 -4.27
C GLN A 223 19.72 -17.21 -3.55
N PRO A 224 20.91 -16.85 -4.08
CA PRO A 224 21.66 -15.70 -3.61
C PRO A 224 20.99 -14.40 -4.07
N LEU A 225 20.75 -13.48 -3.13
CA LEU A 225 20.09 -12.20 -3.38
C LEU A 225 20.99 -11.03 -2.98
N LEU A 226 20.84 -9.89 -3.64
CA LEU A 226 21.52 -8.64 -3.34
C LEU A 226 20.50 -7.60 -2.86
N VAL A 227 20.76 -6.97 -1.71
CA VAL A 227 20.06 -5.78 -1.23
C VAL A 227 20.97 -4.58 -1.40
N VAL A 228 20.45 -3.49 -1.93
CA VAL A 228 21.19 -2.23 -2.08
C VAL A 228 20.65 -1.20 -1.10
N GLY A 229 21.51 -0.71 -0.21
CA GLY A 229 21.16 0.30 0.78
C GLY A 229 21.97 0.15 2.06
N GLY A 230 21.94 1.18 2.91
CA GLY A 230 22.70 1.20 4.15
C GLY A 230 21.95 1.74 5.36
N GLY A 231 20.65 2.00 5.26
CA GLY A 231 19.79 2.43 6.36
C GLY A 231 19.08 1.27 7.06
N ASP A 232 18.19 1.58 7.99
CA ASP A 232 17.39 0.56 8.68
C ASP A 232 16.54 -0.28 7.70
N SER A 233 15.93 0.34 6.69
CA SER A 233 15.17 -0.41 5.66
C SER A 233 16.01 -1.48 4.97
N ALA A 234 17.27 -1.19 4.63
CA ALA A 234 18.16 -2.17 4.02
C ALA A 234 18.48 -3.33 4.98
N ALA A 235 18.66 -3.03 6.27
CA ALA A 235 18.89 -4.06 7.27
C ALA A 235 17.65 -4.92 7.52
N GLU A 236 16.46 -4.31 7.61
CA GLU A 236 15.18 -5.01 7.80
C GLU A 236 14.85 -5.90 6.60
N GLU A 237 14.96 -5.37 5.38
CA GLU A 237 14.68 -6.12 4.15
C GLU A 237 15.69 -7.24 3.93
N ALA A 238 16.98 -6.99 4.15
CA ALA A 238 17.99 -8.05 4.06
C ALA A 238 17.72 -9.18 5.05
N LEU A 239 17.42 -8.86 6.31
CA LEU A 239 17.07 -9.85 7.33
C LEU A 239 15.78 -10.61 6.98
N PHE A 240 14.77 -9.92 6.44
CA PHE A 240 13.55 -10.56 5.96
C PHE A 240 13.83 -11.58 4.86
N LEU A 241 14.65 -11.23 3.87
CA LEU A 241 15.01 -12.10 2.75
C LEU A 241 15.77 -13.36 3.17
N THR A 242 16.49 -13.35 4.31
CA THR A 242 17.21 -14.54 4.80
C THR A 242 16.31 -15.75 5.09
N LYS A 243 15.00 -15.52 5.26
CA LYS A 243 13.98 -16.56 5.43
C LYS A 243 13.82 -17.42 4.16
N TYR A 244 14.05 -16.82 2.99
CA TYR A 244 13.82 -17.44 1.69
C TYR A 244 15.13 -17.72 0.94
N ALA A 245 16.09 -16.79 1.02
CA ALA A 245 17.36 -16.84 0.31
C ALA A 245 18.34 -17.89 0.88
N SER A 246 19.24 -18.38 0.02
CA SER A 246 20.42 -19.14 0.46
C SER A 246 21.49 -18.23 1.07
N ARG A 247 21.66 -17.03 0.50
CA ARG A 247 22.57 -15.98 0.98
C ARG A 247 22.01 -14.59 0.61
N VAL A 248 22.27 -13.59 1.45
CA VAL A 248 21.90 -12.20 1.20
C VAL A 248 23.14 -11.32 1.26
N TYR A 249 23.50 -10.73 0.13
CA TYR A 249 24.53 -9.71 0.04
C TYR A 249 23.90 -8.34 0.28
N VAL A 250 24.58 -7.46 1.01
CA VAL A 250 24.13 -6.07 1.24
C VAL A 250 25.18 -5.12 0.71
N ALA A 251 24.92 -4.50 -0.44
CA ALA A 251 25.79 -3.49 -1.01
C ALA A 251 25.57 -2.14 -0.32
N VAL A 252 26.60 -1.69 0.40
CA VAL A 252 26.64 -0.40 1.09
C VAL A 252 27.67 0.48 0.40
N ARG A 253 27.23 1.63 -0.10
CA ARG A 253 28.10 2.58 -0.83
C ARG A 253 29.26 3.15 0.00
N ARG A 254 29.11 3.15 1.33
CA ARG A 254 30.08 3.66 2.30
C ARG A 254 30.72 2.51 3.08
N ASP A 255 31.70 2.84 3.90
CA ASP A 255 32.34 1.97 4.91
C ASP A 255 31.54 1.87 6.21
N VAL A 256 30.36 2.50 6.29
CA VAL A 256 29.52 2.55 7.49
C VAL A 256 28.03 2.43 7.14
N LEU A 257 27.28 1.74 8.01
CA LEU A 257 25.82 1.69 7.96
C LEU A 257 25.23 2.94 8.62
N ARG A 258 24.22 3.53 7.98
CA ARG A 258 23.34 4.55 8.57
C ARG A 258 22.26 3.91 9.47
N ALA A 259 22.06 2.60 9.38
CA ALA A 259 21.12 1.87 10.23
C ALA A 259 21.40 2.13 11.72
N SER A 260 20.34 2.05 12.53
CA SER A 260 20.45 2.06 13.98
C SER A 260 21.43 0.99 14.48
N LYS A 261 22.11 1.27 15.60
CA LYS A 261 23.16 0.38 16.14
C LYS A 261 22.67 -1.07 16.31
N ILE A 262 21.43 -1.24 16.78
CA ILE A 262 20.83 -2.56 17.00
C ILE A 262 20.62 -3.29 15.66
N MET A 263 20.10 -2.59 14.64
CA MET A 263 19.88 -3.19 13.34
C MET A 263 21.18 -3.53 12.62
N ALA A 264 22.18 -2.65 12.67
CA ALA A 264 23.50 -2.93 12.12
C ALA A 264 24.14 -4.18 12.76
N GLN A 265 24.06 -4.32 14.09
CA GLN A 265 24.57 -5.50 14.80
C GLN A 265 23.81 -6.79 14.42
N ARG A 266 22.48 -6.73 14.32
CA ARG A 266 21.67 -7.88 13.88
C ARG A 266 22.06 -8.34 12.48
N LEU A 267 22.22 -7.39 11.55
CA LEU A 267 22.61 -7.65 10.18
C LEU A 267 24.00 -8.30 10.10
N GLN A 268 24.98 -7.72 10.80
CA GLN A 268 26.38 -8.20 10.82
C GLN A 268 26.54 -9.60 11.44
N ARG A 269 25.69 -9.97 12.41
CA ARG A 269 25.75 -11.27 13.09
C ARG A 269 25.01 -12.38 12.35
N HIS A 270 24.23 -12.05 11.32
CA HIS A 270 23.39 -13.03 10.67
C HIS A 270 24.21 -13.96 9.75
N PRO A 271 24.16 -15.29 9.91
CA PRO A 271 25.08 -16.21 9.22
C PRO A 271 24.87 -16.28 7.69
N LYS A 272 23.68 -15.93 7.21
CA LYS A 272 23.37 -15.85 5.77
C LYS A 272 23.67 -14.49 5.13
N VAL A 273 24.11 -13.50 5.90
CA VAL A 273 24.30 -12.13 5.41
C VAL A 273 25.78 -11.84 5.21
N GLU A 274 26.10 -11.23 4.08
CA GLU A 274 27.41 -10.65 3.81
C GLU A 274 27.27 -9.17 3.43
N ILE A 275 27.95 -8.29 4.16
CA ILE A 275 27.93 -6.86 3.86
C ILE A 275 29.10 -6.53 2.93
N LEU A 276 28.78 -5.99 1.76
CA LEU A 276 29.73 -5.49 0.78
C LEU A 276 29.90 -3.99 0.99
N TRP A 277 30.89 -3.62 1.80
CA TRP A 277 31.23 -2.22 2.07
C TRP A 277 31.81 -1.52 0.85
N GLN A 278 31.65 -0.20 0.79
CA GLN A 278 32.17 0.65 -0.28
C GLN A 278 31.91 0.06 -1.66
N THR A 279 30.69 -0.46 -1.86
CA THR A 279 30.32 -1.20 -3.06
C THR A 279 29.02 -0.61 -3.61
N GLN A 280 28.97 -0.40 -4.92
CA GLN A 280 27.76 0.03 -5.62
C GLN A 280 27.52 -0.86 -6.85
N PRO A 281 26.26 -1.20 -7.16
CA PRO A 281 25.93 -1.82 -8.43
C PRO A 281 26.06 -0.81 -9.57
N VAL A 282 26.49 -1.28 -10.74
CA VAL A 282 26.66 -0.45 -11.95
C VAL A 282 25.96 -1.00 -13.18
N GLU A 283 25.57 -2.28 -13.19
CA GLU A 283 24.81 -2.92 -14.27
C GLU A 283 24.08 -4.17 -13.75
N ALA A 284 22.87 -4.43 -14.25
CA ALA A 284 22.13 -5.67 -14.02
C ALA A 284 22.26 -6.59 -15.24
N VAL A 285 22.73 -7.82 -15.03
CA VAL A 285 23.01 -8.77 -16.11
C VAL A 285 22.10 -9.99 -16.05
N GLY A 286 21.71 -10.49 -17.22
CA GLY A 286 20.81 -11.61 -17.40
C GLY A 286 20.04 -11.47 -18.72
N ASP A 287 19.52 -12.59 -19.23
CA ASP A 287 18.74 -12.63 -20.49
C ASP A 287 17.24 -12.51 -20.24
N ALA A 288 16.57 -13.61 -19.91
CA ALA A 288 15.15 -13.58 -19.55
C ALA A 288 14.90 -13.15 -18.08
N LEU A 289 15.84 -13.48 -17.20
CA LEU A 289 15.79 -13.23 -15.75
C LEU A 289 17.15 -12.71 -15.29
N LEU A 290 17.19 -12.06 -14.13
CA LEU A 290 18.44 -11.62 -13.51
C LEU A 290 19.33 -12.82 -13.16
N ASP A 291 20.59 -12.77 -13.63
CA ASP A 291 21.63 -13.78 -13.36
C ASP A 291 22.80 -13.23 -12.54
N GLY A 292 22.95 -11.90 -12.51
CA GLY A 292 23.96 -11.25 -11.70
C GLY A 292 23.88 -9.73 -11.72
N VAL A 293 24.73 -9.12 -10.92
CA VAL A 293 24.88 -7.67 -10.85
C VAL A 293 26.36 -7.33 -10.91
N VAL A 294 26.74 -6.41 -11.79
CA VAL A 294 28.09 -5.86 -11.86
C VAL A 294 28.26 -4.88 -10.72
N LEU A 295 29.28 -5.11 -9.90
CA LEU A 295 29.60 -4.31 -8.71
C LEU A 295 30.92 -3.57 -8.91
N ARG A 296 30.93 -2.32 -8.46
CA ARG A 296 32.10 -1.44 -8.46
C ARG A 296 32.45 -1.02 -7.04
N SER A 297 33.74 -1.07 -6.72
CA SER A 297 34.25 -0.48 -5.47
C SER A 297 34.23 1.04 -5.54
N THR A 298 33.83 1.69 -4.45
CA THR A 298 33.89 3.15 -4.26
C THR A 298 35.11 3.58 -3.47
N ALA A 299 35.96 2.65 -3.02
CA ALA A 299 37.12 2.91 -2.17
C ALA A 299 38.41 3.23 -2.95
N SER A 300 38.53 2.74 -4.19
CA SER A 300 39.74 2.86 -5.00
C SER A 300 39.48 3.63 -6.29
N SER A 301 40.48 4.38 -6.77
CA SER A 301 40.50 4.97 -8.11
C SER A 301 40.72 3.92 -9.21
N THR A 302 41.17 2.72 -8.85
CA THR A 302 41.32 1.57 -9.75
C THR A 302 40.05 0.72 -9.67
N THR A 303 39.30 0.70 -10.77
CA THR A 303 37.93 0.19 -10.86
C THR A 303 37.93 -1.14 -11.60
N GLU A 304 38.19 -2.23 -10.90
CA GLU A 304 37.83 -3.55 -11.42
C GLU A 304 36.37 -3.83 -11.07
N ASP A 305 35.53 -3.76 -12.09
CA ASP A 305 34.16 -4.22 -12.01
C ASP A 305 34.14 -5.74 -11.88
N ARG A 306 33.34 -6.26 -10.95
CA ARG A 306 33.17 -7.69 -10.76
C ARG A 306 31.71 -8.08 -10.86
N VAL A 307 31.44 -9.22 -11.47
CA VAL A 307 30.08 -9.77 -11.52
C VAL A 307 29.82 -10.53 -10.22
N LEU A 308 28.76 -10.17 -9.51
CA LEU A 308 28.22 -10.96 -8.41
C LEU A 308 27.04 -11.80 -8.94
N PRO A 309 27.15 -13.13 -8.97
CA PRO A 309 26.03 -14.00 -9.36
C PRO A 309 24.92 -13.94 -8.30
N VAL A 310 23.76 -13.41 -8.69
CA VAL A 310 22.56 -13.29 -7.85
C VAL A 310 21.32 -13.45 -8.71
N ARG A 311 20.27 -14.05 -8.14
CA ARG A 311 18.96 -14.19 -8.80
C ARG A 311 17.98 -13.09 -8.43
N GLY A 312 18.33 -12.26 -7.46
CA GLY A 312 17.50 -11.15 -7.02
C GLY A 312 18.30 -9.91 -6.64
N LEU A 313 17.81 -8.74 -7.03
CA LEU A 313 18.29 -7.43 -6.64
C LEU A 313 17.12 -6.64 -6.01
N PHE A 314 17.29 -6.22 -4.76
CA PHE A 314 16.28 -5.50 -4.00
C PHE A 314 16.78 -4.10 -3.62
N TYR A 315 16.06 -3.07 -4.07
CA TYR A 315 16.34 -1.68 -3.70
C TYR A 315 15.74 -1.33 -2.34
N ALA A 316 16.61 -1.07 -1.36
CA ALA A 316 16.25 -0.55 -0.04
C ALA A 316 16.85 0.85 0.19
N ILE A 317 16.79 1.69 -0.86
CA ILE A 317 17.34 3.06 -0.89
C ILE A 317 16.30 4.16 -0.58
N GLY A 318 15.14 3.76 -0.08
CA GLY A 318 14.05 4.64 0.34
C GLY A 318 13.04 4.94 -0.76
N HIS A 319 12.06 5.76 -0.44
CA HIS A 319 11.00 6.19 -1.36
C HIS A 319 10.97 7.72 -1.45
N ARG A 320 10.39 8.25 -2.52
CA ARG A 320 10.12 9.67 -2.72
C ARG A 320 8.60 9.88 -2.66
N PRO A 321 8.05 10.51 -1.62
CA PRO A 321 6.63 10.86 -1.59
C PRO A 321 6.30 11.82 -2.74
N ASN A 322 5.14 11.65 -3.38
CA ASN A 322 4.73 12.42 -4.55
C ASN A 322 4.07 13.75 -4.10
N THR A 323 4.85 14.60 -3.41
CA THR A 323 4.40 15.83 -2.75
C THR A 323 4.91 17.11 -3.40
N ALA A 324 5.54 17.03 -4.58
CA ALA A 324 6.12 18.19 -5.27
C ALA A 324 5.10 19.33 -5.46
N LEU A 325 3.86 18.98 -5.82
CA LEU A 325 2.71 19.87 -5.97
C LEU A 325 2.40 20.73 -4.73
N PHE A 326 2.76 20.25 -3.53
CA PHE A 326 2.33 20.86 -2.27
C PHE A 326 3.39 21.69 -1.55
N LYS A 327 4.64 21.70 -2.04
CA LYS A 327 5.78 22.32 -1.32
C LYS A 327 5.58 23.80 -0.98
N GLU A 328 4.87 24.54 -1.82
CA GLU A 328 4.68 25.99 -1.68
C GLU A 328 3.25 26.36 -1.24
N THR A 329 2.48 25.36 -0.80
CA THR A 329 1.04 25.55 -0.48
C THR A 329 0.78 25.85 1.00
N GLY A 330 1.79 25.69 1.86
CA GLY A 330 1.63 25.73 3.32
C GLY A 330 1.25 24.40 3.96
N LEU A 331 1.10 23.32 3.18
CA LEU A 331 0.96 21.95 3.69
C LEU A 331 2.24 21.53 4.42
N THR A 332 2.11 21.03 5.65
CA THR A 332 3.25 20.59 6.46
C THR A 332 3.79 19.27 5.93
N LEU A 333 5.06 19.30 5.49
CA LEU A 333 5.82 18.13 5.10
C LEU A 333 6.93 17.86 6.12
N ASP A 334 7.22 16.60 6.38
CA ASP A 334 8.38 16.24 7.18
C ASP A 334 9.70 16.44 6.42
N LYS A 335 10.83 16.24 7.10
CA LYS A 335 12.17 16.39 6.50
C LYS A 335 12.44 15.47 5.29
N ASP A 336 11.69 14.38 5.17
CA ASP A 336 11.82 13.39 4.10
C ASP A 336 10.80 13.67 2.97
N GLY A 337 9.93 14.67 3.15
CA GLY A 337 8.94 15.16 2.19
C GLY A 337 7.55 14.53 2.32
N TYR A 338 7.29 13.70 3.34
CA TYR A 338 5.97 13.08 3.55
C TYR A 338 5.02 14.09 4.18
N VAL A 339 3.73 14.01 3.84
CA VAL A 339 2.71 14.87 4.46
C VAL A 339 2.56 14.48 5.93
N VAL A 340 2.55 15.49 6.80
CA VAL A 340 2.30 15.30 8.23
C VAL A 340 0.81 15.38 8.50
N ASN A 341 0.25 14.31 9.03
CA ASN A 341 -1.12 14.23 9.52
C ASN A 341 -1.16 14.09 11.05
N GLU A 342 -2.32 14.39 11.63
CA GLU A 342 -2.60 14.13 13.03
C GLU A 342 -2.54 12.61 13.32
N PRO A 343 -1.81 12.16 14.37
CA PRO A 343 -1.67 10.74 14.65
C PRO A 343 -3.01 10.04 14.88
N GLY A 344 -3.31 9.04 14.05
CA GLY A 344 -4.53 8.23 14.15
C GLY A 344 -5.71 8.74 13.33
N THR A 345 -5.57 9.88 12.64
CA THR A 345 -6.57 10.42 11.71
C THR A 345 -5.91 10.76 10.37
N THR A 346 -6.66 11.35 9.44
CA THR A 346 -6.14 11.81 8.14
C THR A 346 -6.08 13.33 8.00
N TYR A 347 -6.42 14.06 9.06
CA TYR A 347 -6.38 15.52 9.09
C TYR A 347 -4.95 16.04 8.92
N THR A 348 -4.81 17.07 8.09
CA THR A 348 -3.57 17.82 7.91
C THR A 348 -3.65 19.15 8.65
N ASN A 349 -2.60 19.98 8.57
CA ASN A 349 -2.63 21.34 9.11
C ASN A 349 -3.55 22.31 8.34
N ILE A 350 -4.16 21.89 7.23
CA ILE A 350 -5.09 22.70 6.43
C ILE A 350 -6.50 22.12 6.59
N PRO A 351 -7.45 22.83 7.20
CA PRO A 351 -8.82 22.33 7.38
C PRO A 351 -9.49 21.99 6.04
N GLY A 352 -10.08 20.78 5.96
CA GLY A 352 -10.70 20.25 4.74
C GLY A 352 -9.74 19.59 3.76
N LEU A 353 -8.45 19.54 4.08
CA LEU A 353 -7.45 18.76 3.37
C LEU A 353 -7.07 17.51 4.17
N PHE A 354 -7.25 16.35 3.56
CA PHE A 354 -6.98 15.04 4.14
C PHE A 354 -5.89 14.33 3.36
N VAL A 355 -5.25 13.34 3.98
CA VAL A 355 -4.18 12.58 3.34
C VAL A 355 -4.31 11.07 3.59
N ALA A 356 -4.00 10.27 2.57
CA ALA A 356 -4.10 8.81 2.64
C ALA A 356 -3.00 8.09 1.87
N GLY A 357 -2.64 6.90 2.35
CA GLY A 357 -1.63 6.03 1.76
C GLY A 357 -0.19 6.51 1.92
N ASP A 358 0.67 5.99 1.06
CA ASP A 358 2.13 6.13 1.16
C ASP A 358 2.64 7.57 1.11
N VAL A 359 1.83 8.55 0.68
CA VAL A 359 2.24 9.96 0.69
C VAL A 359 2.39 10.53 2.12
N ALA A 360 1.75 9.89 3.11
CA ALA A 360 1.89 10.17 4.55
C ALA A 360 2.47 8.98 5.34
N ASP A 361 2.37 7.74 4.81
CA ASP A 361 2.93 6.55 5.46
C ASP A 361 4.33 6.20 4.95
N LYS A 362 5.36 6.54 5.72
CA LYS A 362 6.74 6.09 5.46
C LYS A 362 7.13 4.79 6.17
N ARG A 363 6.23 4.21 6.97
CA ARG A 363 6.50 3.07 7.84
C ARG A 363 6.02 1.76 7.22
N TYR A 364 4.74 1.64 6.87
CA TYR A 364 4.17 0.36 6.43
C TYR A 364 4.22 0.20 4.91
N ARG A 365 3.74 1.18 4.14
CA ARG A 365 3.82 1.23 2.67
C ARG A 365 3.32 -0.07 2.01
N GLN A 366 2.10 -0.48 2.35
CA GLN A 366 1.45 -1.66 1.78
C GLN A 366 0.12 -1.28 1.16
N ALA A 367 -0.29 -1.99 0.11
CA ALA A 367 -1.57 -1.77 -0.55
C ALA A 367 -2.76 -1.80 0.41
N ILE A 368 -2.74 -2.73 1.38
CA ILE A 368 -3.82 -2.89 2.35
C ILE A 368 -3.85 -1.79 3.41
N THR A 369 -2.68 -1.26 3.84
CA THR A 369 -2.64 -0.10 4.75
C THR A 369 -3.03 1.18 4.02
N ALA A 370 -2.64 1.32 2.75
CA ALA A 370 -3.09 2.41 1.89
C ALA A 370 -4.61 2.39 1.69
N ALA A 371 -5.20 1.22 1.40
CA ALA A 371 -6.66 1.08 1.31
C ALA A 371 -7.35 1.48 2.64
N GLY A 372 -6.84 0.99 3.78
CA GLY A 372 -7.38 1.34 5.09
C GLY A 372 -7.35 2.83 5.39
N THR A 373 -6.23 3.51 5.12
CA THR A 373 -6.12 4.97 5.29
C THR A 373 -6.97 5.76 4.27
N GLY A 374 -7.21 5.20 3.08
CA GLY A 374 -8.18 5.74 2.13
C GLY A 374 -9.61 5.75 2.67
N CYS A 375 -10.02 4.67 3.35
CA CYS A 375 -11.30 4.63 4.07
C CYS A 375 -11.34 5.68 5.19
N GLN A 376 -10.27 5.81 5.99
CA GLN A 376 -10.21 6.83 7.04
C GLN A 376 -10.38 8.25 6.46
N ALA A 377 -9.69 8.57 5.36
CA ALA A 377 -9.78 9.88 4.73
C ALA A 377 -11.18 10.18 4.18
N ALA A 378 -11.88 9.20 3.64
CA ALA A 378 -13.26 9.39 3.23
C ALA A 378 -14.19 9.70 4.40
N LEU A 379 -14.05 8.99 5.53
CA LEU A 379 -14.90 9.18 6.71
C LEU A 379 -14.60 10.51 7.44
N ASP A 380 -13.32 10.86 7.59
CA ASP A 380 -12.91 12.15 8.14
C ASP A 380 -13.40 13.31 7.25
N CYS A 381 -13.32 13.15 5.93
CA CYS A 381 -13.85 14.11 4.96
C CYS A 381 -15.36 14.27 5.06
N GLU A 382 -16.11 13.16 5.15
CA GLU A 382 -17.56 13.18 5.32
C GLU A 382 -17.96 13.91 6.62
N HIS A 383 -17.34 13.56 7.75
CA HIS A 383 -17.60 14.20 9.04
C HIS A 383 -17.32 15.71 8.99
N PHE A 384 -16.18 16.11 8.42
CA PHE A 384 -15.84 17.52 8.28
C PHE A 384 -16.84 18.31 7.43
N LEU A 385 -17.34 17.71 6.34
CA LEU A 385 -18.36 18.34 5.49
C LEU A 385 -19.69 18.48 6.23
N MET A 386 -20.07 17.49 7.06
CA MET A 386 -21.28 17.59 7.89
C MET A 386 -21.18 18.70 8.94
N GLU A 387 -20.02 18.87 9.57
CA GLU A 387 -19.79 19.90 10.58
C GLU A 387 -19.74 21.31 9.99
N THR A 388 -19.24 21.46 8.77
CA THR A 388 -19.07 22.77 8.11
C THR A 388 -20.24 23.20 7.24
N ALA A 389 -21.25 22.34 7.06
CA ALA A 389 -22.48 22.64 6.32
C ALA A 389 -23.59 23.30 7.16
N GLY A 390 -23.38 23.48 8.47
CA GLY A 390 -24.24 24.24 9.39
C GLY A 390 -23.69 25.65 9.63
#